data_AF-A0A2D6TR35-F1
#
_entry.id   AF-A0A2D6TR35-F1
#
_cell.length_a   1.000
_cell.length_b   1.000
_cell.length_c   1.000
_cell.angle_alpha   90.00
_cell.angle_beta   90.00
_cell.angle_gamma   90.00
#
_symmetry.space_group_name_H-M   'P 1'
#
loop_
_entity.id
_entity.type
_entity.pdbx_description
1 polymer ?
#
loop_
_entity_poly.entity_id
_entity_poly.type
_entity_poly.pdbx_seq_one_letter_code
_entity_poly.pdbx_strand_id
1 'polypeptide(L)' 'SLEDGLQDYADFLRDSTRYQSAINEQSTGQTYGHALQKGGYATDPEYGNKVERIYNGDLLNNTLNNMLNATTLENQDG' A
#
# COMPACT_ATOMS: atom_id res chain seq x y z
N SER A 1 -3.40 16.06 -9.65
CA SER A 1 -4.04 14.78 -10.02
C SER A 1 -3.64 13.68 -9.06
N LEU A 2 -4.24 12.48 -9.16
CA LEU A 2 -3.79 11.30 -8.39
C LEU A 2 -2.32 10.98 -8.68
N GLU A 3 -1.93 11.11 -9.94
CA GLU A 3 -0.56 10.89 -10.42
C GLU A 3 0.44 11.84 -9.74
N ASP A 4 0.15 13.14 -9.69
CA ASP A 4 1.01 14.12 -9.01
C ASP A 4 1.18 13.79 -7.51
N GLY A 5 0.08 13.41 -6.83
CA GLY A 5 0.14 13.04 -5.41
C GLY A 5 0.95 11.75 -5.16
N LEU A 6 0.86 10.79 -6.06
CA LEU A 6 1.69 9.57 -6.00
C LEU A 6 3.16 9.86 -6.26
N GLN A 7 3.46 10.78 -7.18
CA GLN A 7 4.82 11.21 -7.47
C GLN A 7 5.44 11.93 -6.27
N ASP A 8 4.74 12.89 -5.68
CA ASP A 8 5.18 13.60 -4.47
C ASP A 8 5.43 12.64 -3.29
N TYR A 9 4.57 11.63 -3.13
CA TYR A 9 4.74 10.58 -2.12
C TYR A 9 6.01 9.76 -2.36
N ALA A 10 6.25 9.35 -3.61
CA ALA A 10 7.46 8.59 -3.97
C ALA A 10 8.73 9.40 -3.71
N ASP A 11 8.73 10.68 -4.05
CA ASP A 11 9.88 11.56 -3.88
C ASP A 11 10.15 11.86 -2.40
N PHE A 12 9.11 12.09 -1.60
CA PHE A 12 9.22 12.19 -0.14
C PHE A 12 9.90 10.97 0.50
N LEU A 13 9.58 9.76 0.02
CA LEU A 13 10.21 8.54 0.53
C LEU A 13 11.68 8.42 0.07
N ARG A 14 11.99 8.79 -1.18
CA ARG A 14 13.35 8.74 -1.74
C ARG A 14 14.30 9.73 -1.09
N ASP A 15 13.83 10.93 -0.81
CA ASP A 15 14.66 12.03 -0.28
C ASP A 15 15.06 11.83 1.18
N SER A 16 14.41 10.90 1.88
CA SER A 16 14.71 10.63 3.29
C SER A 16 15.52 9.36 3.49
N THR A 17 16.69 9.49 4.10
CA THR A 17 17.52 8.35 4.51
C THR A 17 16.78 7.40 5.46
N ARG A 18 15.79 7.90 6.20
CA ARG A 18 14.97 7.11 7.14
C ARG A 18 14.10 6.04 6.46
N TYR A 19 13.80 6.18 5.16
CA TYR A 19 12.93 5.26 4.43
C TYR A 19 13.66 4.42 3.38
N GLN A 20 14.98 4.50 3.28
CA GLN A 20 15.75 3.74 2.28
C GLN A 20 15.54 2.23 2.39
N SER A 21 15.35 1.71 3.61
CA SER A 21 15.01 0.31 3.82
C SER A 21 13.60 -0.09 3.35
N ALA A 22 12.70 0.87 3.14
CA ALA A 22 11.35 0.64 2.65
C ALA A 22 11.25 0.64 1.12
N ILE A 23 12.17 1.29 0.41
CA ILE A 23 12.11 1.46 -1.05
C ILE A 23 13.22 0.73 -1.81
N ASN A 24 13.88 -0.24 -1.17
CA ASN A 24 14.93 -1.01 -1.83
C ASN A 24 14.36 -2.15 -2.68
N GLU A 25 15.17 -2.70 -3.58
CA GLU A 25 14.75 -3.74 -4.53
C GLU A 25 14.31 -5.06 -3.86
N GLN A 26 14.62 -5.26 -2.57
CA GLN A 26 14.21 -6.43 -1.80
C GLN A 26 12.96 -6.17 -0.94
N SER A 27 12.36 -4.98 -1.03
CA SER A 27 11.18 -4.62 -0.26
C SER A 27 9.94 -5.37 -0.80
N THR A 28 9.32 -6.18 0.06
CA THR A 28 7.99 -6.79 -0.14
C THR A 28 6.95 -5.96 0.59
N GLY A 29 5.66 -6.15 0.34
CA GLY A 29 4.61 -5.45 1.10
C GLY A 29 4.72 -5.65 2.62
N GLN A 30 5.24 -6.80 3.05
CA GLN A 30 5.57 -7.10 4.44
C GLN A 30 6.75 -6.27 4.95
N THR A 31 7.90 -6.31 4.27
CA THR A 31 9.08 -5.56 4.74
C THR A 31 8.91 -4.05 4.57
N TYR A 32 8.05 -3.61 3.64
CA TYR A 32 7.68 -2.21 3.40
C TYR A 32 7.04 -1.56 4.63
N GLY A 33 5.95 -2.14 5.15
CA GLY A 33 5.21 -1.56 6.28
C GLY A 33 6.07 -1.43 7.54
N HIS A 34 6.85 -2.46 7.86
CA HIS A 34 7.77 -2.44 9.00
C HIS A 34 8.93 -1.45 8.82
N ALA A 35 9.46 -1.31 7.60
CA ALA A 35 10.51 -0.34 7.31
C ALA A 35 10.00 1.11 7.44
N LEU A 36 8.77 1.40 6.99
CA LEU A 36 8.13 2.70 7.21
C LEU A 36 7.95 3.02 8.70
N GLN A 37 7.47 2.04 9.48
CA GLN A 37 7.34 2.20 10.93
C GLN A 37 8.68 2.50 11.59
N LYS A 38 9.74 1.76 11.24
CA LYS A 38 11.10 2.00 11.75
C LYS A 38 11.62 3.38 11.37
N GLY A 39 11.26 3.88 10.19
CA GLY A 39 11.56 5.25 9.73
C GLY A 39 10.69 6.34 10.36
N GLY A 40 9.77 5.99 11.27
CA GLY A 40 8.89 6.93 11.95
C GLY A 40 7.80 7.51 11.05
N TYR A 41 7.39 6.81 9.98
CA TYR A 41 6.30 7.24 9.10
C TYR A 41 4.97 7.39 9.85
N ALA A 42 4.71 6.49 10.79
CA ALA A 42 3.56 6.52 11.68
C ALA A 42 4.00 6.28 13.13
N THR A 43 3.26 6.85 14.08
CA THR A 43 3.51 6.67 15.53
C THR A 43 2.84 5.42 16.10
N ASP A 44 2.06 4.72 15.28
CA ASP A 44 1.36 3.50 15.68
C ASP A 44 2.34 2.32 15.78
N PRO A 45 2.46 1.67 16.95
CA PRO A 45 3.35 0.53 17.13
C PRO A 45 2.96 -0.69 16.29
N GLU A 46 1.72 -0.76 15.81
CA GLU A 46 1.21 -1.86 14.99
C GLU A 46 1.12 -1.51 13.49
N TYR A 47 1.74 -0.41 13.06
CA TYR A 47 1.61 0.10 11.69
C TYR A 47 2.07 -0.94 10.64
N GLY A 48 3.25 -1.53 10.82
CA GLY A 48 3.78 -2.54 9.92
C GLY A 48 2.85 -3.74 9.79
N ASN A 49 2.33 -4.24 10.93
CA ASN A 49 1.40 -5.36 10.97
C ASN A 49 0.07 -5.06 10.26
N LYS A 50 -0.40 -3.81 10.32
CA LYS A 50 -1.62 -3.38 9.61
C LYS A 50 -1.40 -3.32 8.10
N VAL A 51 -0.27 -2.76 7.65
CA VAL A 51 0.11 -2.73 6.23
C VAL A 51 0.29 -4.15 5.69
N GLU A 52 0.97 -5.01 6.42
CA GLU A 52 1.11 -6.43 6.10
C GLU A 52 -0.27 -7.10 5.95
N ARG A 53 -1.21 -6.84 6.87
CA ARG A 53 -2.56 -7.40 6.80
C ARG A 53 -3.35 -6.90 5.60
N ILE A 54 -3.15 -5.67 5.17
CA ILE A 54 -3.78 -5.16 3.94
C ILE A 54 -3.18 -5.86 2.72
N TYR A 55 -1.85 -6.02 2.71
CA TYR A 55 -1.11 -6.65 1.63
C TYR A 55 -1.44 -8.15 1.48
N ASN A 56 -1.47 -8.89 2.59
CA ASN A 56 -1.74 -10.33 2.64
C ASN A 56 -3.22 -10.67 2.76
N GLY A 57 -4.06 -9.70 3.08
CA GLY A 57 -5.39 -9.96 3.58
C GLY A 57 -6.42 -10.22 2.49
N ASP A 58 -7.38 -11.06 2.85
CA ASP A 58 -8.67 -11.22 2.18
C ASP A 58 -9.35 -9.88 1.89
N LEU A 59 -9.05 -8.79 2.61
CA LEU A 59 -9.62 -7.47 2.35
C LEU A 59 -9.33 -6.96 0.93
N LEU A 60 -8.08 -6.98 0.48
CA LEU A 60 -7.72 -6.49 -0.85
C LEU A 60 -8.29 -7.43 -1.91
N ASN A 61 -8.17 -8.75 -1.72
CA ASN A 61 -8.74 -9.76 -2.61
C ASN A 61 -10.27 -9.69 -2.71
N ASN A 62 -10.97 -9.53 -1.58
CA ASN A 62 -12.43 -9.39 -1.54
C ASN A 62 -12.87 -8.07 -2.17
N THR A 63 -12.14 -6.98 -1.95
CA THR A 63 -12.46 -5.69 -2.57
C THR A 63 -12.28 -5.76 -4.09
N LEU A 64 -11.17 -6.36 -4.57
CA LEU A 64 -10.95 -6.59 -5.99
C LEU A 64 -12.05 -7.49 -6.59
N ASN A 65 -12.38 -8.60 -5.93
CA ASN A 65 -13.46 -9.49 -6.36
C ASN A 65 -14.82 -8.77 -6.39
N ASN A 66 -15.11 -7.92 -5.40
CA ASN A 66 -16.35 -7.15 -5.37
C ASN A 66 -16.41 -6.09 -6.47
N MET A 67 -15.30 -5.42 -6.79
CA MET A 67 -15.24 -4.47 -7.90
C MET A 67 -15.37 -5.16 -9.26
N LEU A 68 -14.75 -6.33 -9.44
CA LEU A 68 -14.91 -7.15 -10.65
C LEU A 68 -16.35 -7.67 -10.81
N ASN A 69 -16.99 -8.08 -9.72
CA ASN A 69 -18.38 -8.53 -9.74
C ASN A 69 -19.36 -7.38 -9.98
N ALA A 70 -19.14 -6.21 -9.37
CA ALA A 70 -19.95 -5.02 -9.61
C ALA A 70 -19.89 -4.56 -11.07
N THR A 71 -18.69 -4.62 -11.68
CA THR A 71 -18.50 -4.32 -13.11
C THR A 71 -19.17 -5.37 -14.01
N THR A 72 -19.19 -6.64 -13.60
CA THR A 72 -19.87 -7.70 -14.36
C THR A 72 -21.40 -7.53 -14.36
N LEU A 73 -21.97 -7.04 -13.26
CA LEU A 73 -23.43 -6.87 -13.12
C LEU A 73 -23.97 -5.64 -13.87
N GLU A 74 -23.18 -4.56 -14.04
CA GLU A 74 -23.57 -3.41 -14.88
C GLU A 74 -23.61 -3.74 -16.39
N ASN A 75 -22.96 -4.83 -16.82
CA ASN A 75 -22.89 -5.23 -18.23
C ASN A 75 -23.94 -6.28 -18.64
N GLN A 76 -24.91 -6.63 -17.78
CA GLN A 76 -25.95 -7.63 -18.08
C GLN A 76 -27.38 -7.07 -18.22
N ASP A 77 -27.57 -5.75 -18.07
CA ASP A 77 -28.84 -5.05 -18.32
C ASP A 77 -28.80 -4.24 -19.64
N GLY A 78 -28.08 -4.72 -20.65
CA GLY A 78 -28.01 -4.16 -22.00
C GLY A 78 -28.61 -5.07 -23.07
#